data_AF-A0A967T3H1-F1
#
_entry.id   AF-A0A967T3H1-F1
#
_cell.length_a   1.000
_cell.length_b   1.000
_cell.length_c   1.000
_cell.angle_alpha   90.00
_cell.angle_beta   90.00
_cell.angle_gamma   90.00
#
_symmetry.space_group_name_H-M   'P 1'
#
loop_
_entity.id
_entity.type
_entity.pdbx_description
1 polymer ?
#
loop_
_entity_poly.entity_id
_entity_poly.type
_entity_poly.pdbx_seq_one_letter_code
_entity_poly.pdbx_strand_id
1 'polypeptide(L)'
;MSRYYEGDVSLNPVYLSARSAIVMPERAIPVTIYALNKWLPRLGTERWSLVQFLRGLCFDAPRRPDGTKRVTTSWKFLAECLQVHEETIASWLKHESIPDDKPWRRIKQTDDYSEYLSYFIPRLRYAYETRNGKTRRVGFLLEVLMEDPIAPEDEVKLSQQVALLNYQQTQLGLETQQTPQNLKSRQTNLPQLSETDINNVTSSDADLPVSGHSGQERLTSQDVNRSNSDLPSPVKQYYVDSSLDVTINTSDSHYGKSDVITDNVNKLNLLIEQLKPLKHQKRNYLQILEPVVVLTEKLLEDYHSTAMLYKVLKILFPDYTDIYVVAVEEALVAHAVEDSLNKGA
;
A
#
# COMPACT_ATOMS: atom_id res chain seq x y z
N MET A 1 4.36 1.17 57.27
CA MET A 1 2.92 1.22 56.91
C MET A 1 2.80 1.90 55.55
N SER A 2 2.42 1.10 54.56
CA SER A 2 2.32 1.46 53.13
C SER A 2 1.13 2.38 52.89
N ARG A 3 1.31 3.43 52.07
CA ARG A 3 0.22 4.06 51.31
C ARG A 3 0.55 3.87 49.83
N TYR A 4 -0.15 2.92 49.23
CA TYR A 4 -0.19 2.71 47.79
C TYR A 4 -0.71 3.99 47.13
N TYR A 5 0.02 4.49 46.14
CA TYR A 5 -0.54 5.45 45.19
C TYR A 5 -1.62 4.74 44.39
N GLU A 6 -2.85 5.28 44.45
CA GLU A 6 -3.89 5.05 43.46
C GLU A 6 -3.28 5.30 42.08
N GLY A 7 -3.04 4.21 41.36
CA GLY A 7 -2.89 4.30 39.91
C GLY A 7 -4.26 4.69 39.39
N ASP A 8 -4.40 5.95 38.99
CA ASP A 8 -5.45 6.35 38.04
C ASP A 8 -5.39 5.34 36.90
N VAL A 9 -6.35 4.41 36.88
CA VAL A 9 -6.64 3.58 35.73
C VAL A 9 -7.27 4.53 34.72
N SER A 10 -6.43 5.34 34.08
CA SER A 10 -6.79 5.95 32.81
C SER A 10 -7.04 4.77 31.89
N LEU A 11 -8.31 4.47 31.65
CA LEU A 11 -8.74 3.63 30.55
C LEU A 11 -8.25 4.36 29.30
N ASN A 12 -7.01 4.09 28.90
CA ASN A 12 -6.51 4.53 27.62
C ASN A 12 -7.39 3.83 26.60
N PRO A 13 -8.25 4.58 25.91
CA PRO A 13 -9.11 3.96 24.94
C PRO A 13 -8.23 3.37 23.84
N VAL A 14 -8.30 2.06 23.68
CA VAL A 14 -7.63 1.36 22.59
C VAL A 14 -8.43 1.61 21.32
N TYR A 15 -8.30 2.81 20.77
CA TYR A 15 -8.77 3.12 19.44
C TYR A 15 -7.88 2.38 18.45
N LEU A 16 -8.50 1.82 17.39
CA LEU A 16 -7.98 0.80 16.46
C LEU A 16 -8.32 -0.66 16.82
N SER A 17 -9.04 -0.95 17.90
CA SER A 17 -9.58 -2.31 18.08
C SER A 17 -10.71 -2.58 17.07
N ALA A 18 -10.80 -3.81 16.55
CA ALA A 18 -11.90 -4.22 15.66
C ALA A 18 -13.28 -3.96 16.30
N ARG A 19 -13.36 -4.07 17.64
CA ARG A 19 -14.56 -3.72 18.40
C ARG A 19 -14.90 -2.24 18.30
N SER A 20 -13.91 -1.35 18.43
CA SER A 20 -14.13 0.09 18.33
C SER A 20 -14.61 0.50 16.95
N ALA A 21 -14.13 -0.16 15.88
CA ALA A 21 -14.61 0.08 14.52
C ALA A 21 -16.09 -0.29 14.34
N ILE A 22 -16.58 -1.30 15.07
CA ILE A 22 -18.00 -1.72 15.04
C ILE A 22 -18.86 -0.82 15.93
N VAL A 23 -18.39 -0.52 17.15
CA VAL A 23 -19.18 0.19 18.17
C VAL A 23 -19.19 1.70 17.93
N MET A 24 -18.12 2.24 17.35
CA MET A 24 -17.92 3.68 17.09
C MET A 24 -17.42 3.89 15.66
N PRO A 25 -18.24 3.57 14.64
CA PRO A 25 -17.84 3.67 13.24
C PRO A 25 -17.44 5.10 12.83
N GLU A 26 -17.95 6.12 13.52
CA GLU A 26 -17.56 7.52 13.33
C GLU A 26 -16.10 7.80 13.72
N ARG A 27 -15.48 6.91 14.49
CA ARG A 27 -14.06 6.96 14.87
C ARG A 27 -13.16 6.11 13.97
N ALA A 28 -13.73 5.47 12.95
CA ALA A 28 -12.93 4.80 11.93
C ALA A 28 -12.13 5.84 11.13
N ILE A 29 -10.92 5.48 10.74
CA ILE A 29 -10.11 6.31 9.84
C ILE A 29 -10.55 5.99 8.42
N PRO A 30 -11.26 6.88 7.73
CA PRO A 30 -11.72 6.59 6.39
C PRO A 30 -10.51 6.44 5.47
N VAL A 31 -10.54 5.40 4.64
CA VAL A 31 -9.57 5.20 3.57
C VAL A 31 -10.31 5.36 2.25
N THR A 32 -9.89 6.36 1.47
CA THR A 32 -10.50 6.61 0.16
C THR A 32 -9.92 5.68 -0.90
N ILE A 33 -10.71 5.39 -1.93
CA ILE A 33 -10.21 4.69 -3.14
C ILE A 33 -9.04 5.48 -3.75
N TYR A 34 -9.11 6.82 -3.69
CA TYR A 34 -8.02 7.69 -4.12
C TYR A 34 -6.71 7.37 -3.38
N ALA A 35 -6.75 7.25 -2.05
CA ALA A 35 -5.57 6.92 -1.27
C ALA A 35 -5.02 5.52 -1.55
N LEU A 36 -5.91 4.52 -1.73
CA LEU A 36 -5.47 3.18 -2.12
C LEU A 36 -4.81 3.18 -3.50
N ASN A 37 -5.33 3.93 -4.46
CA ASN A 37 -4.79 3.94 -5.82
C ASN A 37 -3.53 4.81 -5.97
N LYS A 38 -3.44 5.91 -5.21
CA LYS A 38 -2.37 6.89 -5.35
C LYS A 38 -1.29 6.75 -4.28
N TRP A 39 -1.67 6.60 -3.03
CA TRP A 39 -0.74 6.70 -1.91
C TRP A 39 -0.19 5.35 -1.43
N LEU A 40 -1.00 4.29 -1.41
CA LEU A 40 -0.53 2.97 -1.01
C LEU A 40 0.66 2.48 -1.85
N PRO A 41 0.68 2.57 -3.20
CA PRO A 41 1.83 2.15 -4.00
C PRO A 41 3.08 3.01 -3.77
N ARG A 42 2.88 4.30 -3.46
CA ARG A 42 3.95 5.28 -3.22
C ARG A 42 4.59 5.15 -1.85
N LEU A 43 3.84 4.75 -0.84
CA LEU A 43 4.33 4.58 0.52
C LEU A 43 4.78 3.14 0.80
N GLY A 44 4.20 2.18 0.08
CA GLY A 44 4.26 0.77 0.45
C GLY A 44 3.34 0.47 1.64
N THR A 45 3.05 -0.81 1.85
CA THR A 45 2.14 -1.29 2.90
C THR A 45 2.60 -0.89 4.31
N GLU A 46 3.91 -0.90 4.56
CA GLU A 46 4.48 -0.64 5.88
C GLU A 46 4.33 0.82 6.31
N ARG A 47 4.77 1.78 5.47
CA ARG A 47 4.63 3.21 5.78
C ARG A 47 3.19 3.68 5.70
N TRP A 48 2.38 3.07 4.83
CA TRP A 48 0.94 3.29 4.82
C TRP A 48 0.32 2.90 6.18
N SER A 49 0.69 1.73 6.70
CA SER A 49 0.24 1.28 8.03
C SER A 49 0.68 2.24 9.13
N LEU A 50 1.90 2.77 9.07
CA LEU A 50 2.35 3.82 9.98
C LEU A 50 1.46 5.06 9.91
N VAL A 51 1.16 5.59 8.72
CA VAL A 51 0.30 6.77 8.55
C VAL A 51 -1.08 6.54 9.15
N GLN A 52 -1.70 5.39 8.84
CA GLN A 52 -3.02 5.04 9.37
C GLN A 52 -2.99 4.88 10.89
N PHE A 53 -1.96 4.24 11.43
CA PHE A 53 -1.78 4.09 12.87
C PHE A 53 -1.65 5.46 13.56
N LEU A 54 -0.81 6.35 13.02
CA LEU A 54 -0.62 7.71 13.55
C LEU A 54 -1.91 8.53 13.53
N ARG A 55 -2.67 8.48 12.42
CA ARG A 55 -4.00 9.12 12.32
C ARG A 55 -4.95 8.61 13.41
N GLY A 56 -4.90 7.31 13.72
CA GLY A 56 -5.68 6.71 14.80
C GLY A 56 -5.30 7.25 16.16
N LEU A 57 -4.00 7.36 16.44
CA LEU A 57 -3.50 7.90 17.70
C LEU A 57 -3.89 9.36 17.94
N CYS A 58 -3.91 10.19 16.89
CA CYS A 58 -4.32 11.59 17.01
C CYS A 58 -5.79 11.85 16.68
N PHE A 59 -6.65 10.82 16.57
CA PHE A 59 -8.04 11.02 16.16
C PHE A 59 -8.78 12.04 17.03
N ASP A 60 -8.64 11.97 18.36
CA ASP A 60 -9.29 12.87 19.31
C ASP A 60 -8.53 14.19 19.55
N ALA A 61 -7.34 14.36 18.97
CA ALA A 61 -6.57 15.59 19.13
C ALA A 61 -7.25 16.79 18.42
N PRO A 62 -7.08 18.02 18.94
CA PRO A 62 -7.65 19.21 18.29
C PRO A 62 -7.04 19.41 16.90
N ARG A 63 -7.91 19.63 15.91
CA ARG A 63 -7.50 19.90 14.52
C ARG A 63 -6.93 21.31 14.42
N ARG A 64 -5.79 21.43 13.74
CA ARG A 64 -5.14 22.71 13.47
C ARG A 64 -5.62 23.33 12.15
N PRO A 65 -5.41 24.64 11.93
CA PRO A 65 -5.82 25.32 10.70
C PRO A 65 -5.19 24.74 9.42
N ASP A 66 -3.98 24.17 9.54
CA ASP A 66 -3.27 23.50 8.45
C ASP A 66 -3.78 22.08 8.18
N GLY A 67 -4.87 21.66 8.84
CA GLY A 67 -5.47 20.34 8.69
C GLY A 67 -4.79 19.23 9.49
N THR A 68 -3.66 19.51 10.15
CA THR A 68 -2.92 18.51 10.92
C THR A 68 -3.47 18.32 12.32
N LYS A 69 -3.15 17.16 12.91
CA LYS A 69 -3.32 16.86 14.32
C LYS A 69 -1.99 16.44 14.93
N ARG A 70 -1.84 16.65 16.25
CA ARG A 70 -0.61 16.34 16.96
C ARG A 70 -0.71 15.01 17.68
N VAL A 71 0.36 14.23 17.59
CA VAL A 71 0.57 13.03 18.40
C VAL A 71 1.97 13.06 19.00
N THR A 72 2.07 12.72 20.27
CA THR A 72 3.34 12.46 20.93
C THR A 72 3.53 10.96 21.04
N THR A 73 4.65 10.44 20.53
CA THR A 73 4.95 9.01 20.51
C THR A 73 6.46 8.76 20.59
N SER A 74 6.88 7.49 20.63
CA SER A 74 8.28 7.08 20.66
C SER A 74 8.55 5.99 19.60
N TRP A 75 9.82 5.80 19.22
CA TRP A 75 10.20 4.76 18.25
C TRP A 75 9.81 3.37 18.76
N LYS A 76 10.11 3.10 20.03
CA LYS A 76 9.73 1.88 20.73
C LYS A 76 8.23 1.60 20.65
N PHE A 77 7.40 2.59 20.98
CA PHE A 77 5.94 2.40 20.96
C PHE A 77 5.43 2.10 19.55
N LEU A 78 5.89 2.85 18.54
CA LEU A 78 5.50 2.58 17.15
C LEU A 78 5.97 1.21 16.67
N ALA A 79 7.19 0.82 17.02
CA ALA A 79 7.78 -0.47 16.67
C ALA A 79 7.00 -1.64 17.28
N GLU A 80 6.64 -1.55 18.56
CA GLU A 80 5.80 -2.54 19.25
C GLU A 80 4.42 -2.67 18.60
N CYS A 81 3.76 -1.54 18.29
CA CYS A 81 2.42 -1.55 17.70
C CYS A 81 2.40 -2.05 16.25
N LEU A 82 3.43 -1.72 15.46
CA LEU A 82 3.53 -2.12 14.05
C LEU A 82 4.25 -3.46 13.86
N GLN A 83 4.74 -4.08 14.93
CA GLN A 83 5.50 -5.34 14.91
C GLN A 83 6.75 -5.27 14.02
N VAL A 84 7.46 -4.15 14.05
CA VAL A 84 8.72 -3.92 13.32
C VAL A 84 9.84 -3.55 14.28
N HIS A 85 11.08 -3.55 13.80
CA HIS A 85 12.23 -3.13 14.62
C HIS A 85 12.25 -1.60 14.83
N GLU A 86 12.76 -1.13 15.97
CA GLU A 86 12.86 0.31 16.27
C GLU A 86 13.70 1.06 15.23
N GLU A 87 14.74 0.42 14.70
CA GLU A 87 15.60 0.97 13.66
C GLU A 87 14.85 1.22 12.35
N THR A 88 13.85 0.38 12.03
CA THR A 88 13.00 0.54 10.86
C THR A 88 12.17 1.83 10.99
N ILE A 89 11.55 2.05 12.15
CA ILE A 89 10.82 3.30 12.44
C ILE A 89 11.77 4.51 12.41
N ALA A 90 12.96 4.37 12.98
CA ALA A 90 13.96 5.44 12.99
C ALA A 90 14.45 5.78 11.57
N SER A 91 14.55 4.78 10.69
CA SER A 91 14.86 4.95 9.27
C SER A 91 13.75 5.68 8.54
N TRP A 92 12.49 5.25 8.69
CA TRP A 92 11.34 5.90 8.06
C TRP A 92 11.14 7.36 8.52
N LEU A 93 11.36 7.63 9.81
CA LEU A 93 11.22 8.95 10.41
C LEU A 93 12.56 9.70 10.50
N LYS A 94 13.55 9.33 9.69
CA LYS A 94 14.81 10.06 9.61
C LYS A 94 14.50 11.48 9.17
N HIS A 95 15.15 12.46 9.80
CA HIS A 95 14.73 13.84 9.68
C HIS A 95 15.90 14.81 9.74
N GLU A 96 15.67 16.00 9.21
CA GLU A 96 16.62 17.12 9.19
C GLU A 96 15.96 18.40 9.68
N SER A 97 16.76 19.35 10.16
CA SER A 97 16.25 20.64 10.64
C SER A 97 15.69 21.47 9.50
N ILE A 98 14.53 22.09 9.72
CA ILE A 98 13.97 23.05 8.78
C ILE A 98 14.71 24.39 9.00
N PRO A 99 15.27 25.02 7.94
CA PRO A 99 15.83 26.37 8.06
C PRO A 99 14.76 27.33 8.59
N ASP A 100 15.12 28.14 9.58
CA ASP A 100 14.28 29.18 10.20
C ASP A 100 13.08 28.70 11.06
N ASP A 101 12.83 27.39 11.19
CA ASP A 101 11.71 26.85 11.96
C ASP A 101 12.17 25.88 13.07
N LYS A 102 13.12 26.30 13.92
CA LYS A 102 13.48 25.53 15.13
C LYS A 102 12.33 25.62 16.15
N PRO A 103 11.92 24.51 16.80
CA PRO A 103 12.60 23.21 16.91
C PRO A 103 12.13 22.15 15.90
N TRP A 104 11.39 22.55 14.87
CA TRP A 104 10.79 21.63 13.91
C TRP A 104 11.78 21.09 12.88
N ARG A 105 11.43 19.90 12.41
CA ARG A 105 12.23 19.07 11.52
C ARG A 105 11.31 18.48 10.47
N ARG A 106 11.83 18.29 9.27
CA ARG A 106 11.13 17.60 8.18
C ARG A 106 11.71 16.22 7.99
N ILE A 107 10.91 15.30 7.45
CA ILE A 107 11.40 13.98 7.04
C ILE A 107 12.47 14.19 5.96
N LYS A 108 13.60 13.52 6.15
CA LYS A 108 14.72 13.54 5.20
C LYS A 108 14.42 12.49 4.13
N GLN A 109 14.51 12.89 2.87
CA GLN A 109 14.46 11.97 1.76
C GLN A 109 15.67 11.02 1.81
N THR A 110 15.42 9.76 2.13
CA THR A 110 16.41 8.68 2.20
C THR A 110 16.26 7.65 1.10
N ASP A 111 15.01 7.46 0.67
CA ASP A 111 14.58 6.54 -0.36
C ASP A 111 13.32 7.09 -1.05
N ASP A 112 12.95 6.47 -2.18
CA ASP A 112 11.81 6.91 -3.00
C ASP A 112 10.50 6.98 -2.20
N TYR A 113 10.33 6.13 -1.19
CA TYR A 113 9.14 6.07 -0.35
C TYR A 113 9.09 7.19 0.73
N SER A 114 10.24 7.60 1.26
CA SER A 114 10.35 8.62 2.31
C SER A 114 9.92 10.00 1.85
N GLU A 115 10.07 10.30 0.56
CA GLU A 115 9.56 11.54 -0.05
C GLU A 115 8.05 11.68 0.18
N TYR A 116 7.30 10.62 -0.11
CA TYR A 116 5.84 10.62 0.03
C TYR A 116 5.37 10.67 1.48
N LEU A 117 6.16 10.13 2.42
CA LEU A 117 5.81 10.18 3.84
C LEU A 117 5.77 11.62 4.39
N SER A 118 6.57 12.52 3.81
CA SER A 118 6.61 13.93 4.21
C SER A 118 5.29 14.68 3.94
N TYR A 119 4.46 14.22 3.00
CA TYR A 119 3.14 14.81 2.74
C TYR A 119 2.15 14.53 3.88
N PHE A 120 2.27 13.38 4.53
CA PHE A 120 1.41 12.99 5.66
C PHE A 120 1.95 13.45 7.01
N ILE A 121 3.27 13.59 7.12
CA ILE A 121 3.95 14.04 8.33
C ILE A 121 4.79 15.27 7.95
N PRO A 122 4.17 16.47 7.85
CA PRO A 122 4.86 17.66 7.35
C PRO A 122 6.04 18.06 8.22
N ARG A 123 5.91 17.87 9.54
CA ARG A 123 6.98 18.16 10.49
C ARG A 123 6.88 17.35 11.77
N LEU A 124 8.02 17.22 12.41
CA LEU A 124 8.18 16.59 13.70
C LEU A 124 9.18 17.36 14.56
N ARG A 125 9.14 17.16 15.88
CA ARG A 125 10.16 17.66 16.81
C ARG A 125 10.37 16.68 17.94
N TYR A 126 11.51 16.74 18.62
CA TYR A 126 11.71 15.94 19.82
C TYR A 126 10.77 16.37 20.94
N ALA A 127 10.21 15.38 21.64
CA ALA A 127 9.44 15.57 22.85
C ALA A 127 10.35 15.34 24.05
N TYR A 128 10.34 16.31 24.97
CA TYR A 128 11.12 16.28 26.20
C TYR A 128 10.19 16.33 27.39
N GLU A 129 10.52 15.56 28.42
CA GLU A 129 9.85 15.60 29.71
C GLU A 129 10.88 15.94 30.78
N THR A 130 10.49 16.79 31.73
CA THR A 130 11.35 17.15 32.86
C THR A 130 10.85 16.44 34.11
N ARG A 131 11.64 15.52 34.66
CA ARG A 131 11.34 14.79 35.89
C ARG A 131 12.50 14.92 36.86
N ASN A 132 12.21 15.28 38.11
CA ASN A 132 13.22 15.49 39.17
C ASN A 132 14.34 16.46 38.76
N GLY A 133 14.00 17.56 38.08
CA GLY A 133 14.96 18.57 37.62
C GLY A 133 15.85 18.15 36.44
N LYS A 134 15.67 16.95 35.88
CA LYS A 134 16.39 16.48 34.68
C LYS A 134 15.45 16.42 33.48
N THR A 135 15.81 17.10 32.40
CA THR A 135 15.09 17.03 31.13
C THR A 135 15.61 15.86 30.30
N ARG A 136 14.73 14.96 29.89
CA ARG A 136 15.06 13.80 29.06
C ARG A 136 14.20 13.75 27.81
N ARG A 137 14.76 13.30 26.70
CA ARG A 137 14.00 13.01 25.49
C ARG A 137 13.16 11.77 25.73
N VAL A 138 11.84 11.91 25.62
CA VAL A 138 10.87 10.81 25.79
C VAL A 138 10.35 10.29 24.45
N GLY A 139 10.51 11.06 23.39
CA GLY A 139 10.08 10.66 22.05
C GLY A 139 10.08 11.84 21.09
N PHE A 140 9.04 11.92 20.28
CA PHE A 140 8.82 12.99 19.32
C PHE A 140 7.33 13.34 19.23
N LEU A 141 7.09 14.60 18.89
CA LEU A 141 5.79 15.13 18.55
C LEU A 141 5.73 15.25 17.03
N LEU A 142 4.75 14.58 16.44
CA LEU A 142 4.46 14.60 15.00
C LEU A 142 3.26 15.51 14.75
N GLU A 143 3.30 16.23 13.64
CA GLU A 143 2.10 16.78 13.02
C GLU A 143 1.70 15.88 11.88
N VAL A 144 0.49 15.32 11.97
CA VAL A 144 -0.02 14.29 11.07
C VAL A 144 -1.22 14.86 10.33
N LEU A 145 -1.20 14.80 9.01
CA LEU A 145 -2.31 15.23 8.17
C LEU A 145 -3.43 14.18 8.23
N MET A 146 -4.62 14.62 8.60
CA MET A 146 -5.78 13.72 8.73
C MET A 146 -6.44 13.40 7.40
N GLU A 147 -6.33 14.31 6.44
CA GLU A 147 -6.83 14.13 5.07
C GLU A 147 -5.75 13.56 4.17
N ASP A 148 -6.18 12.87 3.12
CA ASP A 148 -5.26 12.36 2.10
C ASP A 148 -4.76 13.54 1.26
N PRO A 149 -3.44 13.80 1.21
CA PRO A 149 -2.89 14.86 0.39
C PRO A 149 -3.19 14.58 -1.09
N ILE A 150 -3.19 15.63 -1.90
CA ILE A 150 -3.35 15.47 -3.34
C ILE A 150 -2.04 14.93 -3.90
N ALA A 151 -2.10 13.90 -4.73
CA ALA A 151 -0.91 13.35 -5.36
C ALA A 151 -0.29 14.42 -6.28
N PRO A 152 1.05 14.52 -6.38
CA PRO A 152 1.71 15.57 -7.15
C PRO A 152 1.22 15.70 -8.60
N GLU A 153 0.90 14.58 -9.26
CA GLU A 153 0.39 14.60 -10.63
C GLU A 153 -1.02 15.20 -10.77
N ASP A 154 -1.82 15.19 -9.70
CA ASP A 154 -3.19 15.67 -9.71
C ASP A 154 -3.30 17.12 -9.22
N GLU A 155 -2.26 17.67 -8.58
CA GLU A 155 -2.19 19.10 -8.22
C GLU A 155 -2.32 20.01 -9.45
N VAL A 156 -1.72 19.60 -10.58
CA VAL A 156 -1.81 20.34 -11.84
C VAL A 156 -3.25 20.39 -12.33
N LYS A 157 -3.97 19.26 -12.28
CA LYS A 157 -5.38 19.21 -12.70
C LYS A 157 -6.26 20.06 -11.78
N LEU A 158 -6.02 19.98 -10.46
CA LEU A 158 -6.75 20.80 -9.51
C LEU A 158 -6.53 22.30 -9.77
N SER A 159 -5.27 22.72 -9.95
CA SER A 159 -4.96 24.13 -10.20
C SER A 159 -5.63 24.66 -11.48
N GLN A 160 -5.67 23.86 -12.55
CA GLN A 160 -6.38 24.19 -13.78
C GLN A 160 -7.91 24.31 -13.57
N GLN A 161 -8.52 23.39 -12.81
CA GLN A 161 -9.94 23.45 -12.50
C GLN A 161 -10.29 24.67 -11.65
N VAL A 162 -9.48 24.98 -10.64
CA VAL A 162 -9.65 26.17 -9.80
C VAL A 162 -9.53 27.45 -10.64
N ALA A 163 -8.55 27.52 -11.55
CA ALA A 163 -8.41 28.66 -12.45
C ALA A 163 -9.64 28.84 -13.36
N LEU A 164 -10.19 27.75 -13.89
CA LEU A 164 -11.39 27.78 -14.72
C LEU A 164 -12.62 28.22 -13.93
N LEU A 165 -12.81 27.74 -12.70
CA LEU A 165 -13.90 28.15 -11.83
C LEU A 165 -13.80 29.64 -11.47
N ASN A 166 -12.61 30.13 -11.13
CA ASN A 166 -12.39 31.55 -10.84
C ASN A 166 -12.69 32.42 -12.06
N TYR A 167 -12.30 31.97 -13.26
CA TYR A 167 -12.62 32.66 -14.51
C TYR A 167 -14.14 32.75 -14.71
N GLN A 168 -14.88 31.64 -14.52
CA GLN A 168 -16.34 31.62 -14.62
C GLN A 168 -17.02 32.53 -13.60
N GLN A 169 -16.57 32.54 -12.34
CA GLN A 169 -17.09 33.42 -11.29
C GLN A 169 -16.90 34.89 -11.63
N THR A 170 -15.73 35.24 -12.17
CA THR A 170 -15.42 36.61 -12.62
C THR A 170 -16.31 37.02 -13.79
N GLN A 171 -16.57 36.11 -14.75
CA GLN A 171 -17.46 36.37 -15.88
C GLN A 171 -18.93 36.53 -15.48
N LEU A 172 -19.37 35.85 -14.42
CA LEU A 172 -20.75 35.92 -13.91
C LEU A 172 -20.99 37.12 -12.98
N GLY A 173 -19.98 37.96 -12.72
CA GLY A 173 -20.10 39.12 -11.81
C GLY A 173 -20.38 38.72 -10.36
N LEU A 174 -20.12 37.45 -10.00
CA LEU A 174 -20.28 36.96 -8.64
C LEU A 174 -18.97 37.24 -7.89
N GLU A 175 -18.85 38.45 -7.35
CA GLU A 175 -17.80 38.74 -6.36
C GLU A 175 -18.13 37.97 -5.07
N THR A 176 -17.70 36.70 -5.00
CA THR A 176 -17.62 36.01 -3.71
C THR A 176 -16.55 36.71 -2.89
N GLN A 177 -16.98 37.31 -1.78
CA GLN A 177 -16.13 37.89 -0.74
C GLN A 177 -14.94 36.96 -0.48
N GLN A 178 -13.74 37.51 -0.64
CA GLN A 178 -12.49 36.82 -0.37
C GLN A 178 -12.52 36.26 1.06
N THR A 179 -12.53 34.94 1.20
CA THR A 179 -12.10 34.28 2.43
C THR A 179 -10.65 34.72 2.66
N PRO A 180 -10.27 35.27 3.83
CA PRO A 180 -8.93 35.83 4.01
C PRO A 180 -7.87 34.73 3.87
N GLN A 181 -7.19 34.72 2.73
CA GLN A 181 -5.95 34.00 2.51
C GLN A 181 -4.87 34.66 3.38
N ASN A 182 -4.70 34.15 4.59
CA ASN A 182 -3.51 34.44 5.38
C ASN A 182 -2.37 33.50 4.93
N LEU A 183 -1.97 33.62 3.66
CA LEU A 183 -0.76 33.02 3.12
C LEU A 183 0.26 34.15 2.99
N LYS A 184 1.06 34.36 4.03
CA LYS A 184 2.31 35.12 3.91
C LYS A 184 3.21 34.39 2.92
N SER A 185 3.32 34.99 1.74
CA SER A 185 4.29 34.70 0.70
C SER A 185 5.70 34.55 1.27
N ARG A 186 6.27 33.35 1.14
CA ARG A 186 7.71 33.14 1.26
C ARG A 186 8.33 33.60 -0.07
N GLN A 187 9.01 34.73 -0.04
CA GLN A 187 9.78 35.26 -1.17
C GLN A 187 10.84 34.22 -1.60
N THR A 188 10.71 33.70 -2.81
CA THR A 188 11.82 33.06 -3.52
C THR A 188 12.56 34.16 -4.28
N ASN A 189 13.71 34.57 -3.75
CA ASN A 189 14.72 35.30 -4.50
C ASN A 189 15.31 34.33 -5.55
N LEU A 190 15.00 34.55 -6.83
CA LEU A 190 15.85 34.10 -7.92
C LEU A 190 16.82 35.24 -8.30
N PRO A 191 18.07 34.93 -8.69
CA PRO A 191 19.07 35.95 -8.97
C PRO A 191 18.80 36.67 -10.30
N GLN A 192 18.89 38.00 -10.28
CA GLN A 192 19.01 38.84 -11.46
C GLN A 192 20.36 38.59 -12.13
N LEU A 193 20.34 38.17 -13.40
CA LEU A 193 21.49 38.25 -14.30
C LEU A 193 21.61 39.71 -14.77
N SER A 194 22.75 40.32 -14.45
CA SER A 194 23.15 41.65 -14.87
C SER A 194 23.56 41.66 -16.35
N GLU A 195 22.91 42.51 -17.14
CA GLU A 195 23.40 42.97 -18.44
C GLU A 195 24.64 43.85 -18.25
N THR A 196 25.78 43.46 -18.83
CA THR A 196 26.84 44.38 -19.22
C THR A 196 27.60 43.81 -20.43
N ASP A 197 27.52 44.56 -21.52
CA ASP A 197 28.56 44.85 -22.52
C ASP A 197 29.60 43.78 -22.86
N ILE A 198 29.57 43.23 -24.09
CA ILE A 198 30.73 43.19 -25.01
C ILE A 198 30.25 43.27 -26.47
N ASN A 199 30.65 44.33 -27.16
CA ASN A 199 30.60 44.47 -28.62
C ASN A 199 31.83 43.82 -29.29
N ASN A 200 31.62 43.36 -30.53
CA ASN A 200 32.58 43.09 -31.61
C ASN A 200 33.46 41.82 -31.53
N VAL A 201 33.42 41.00 -32.59
CA VAL A 201 34.49 40.84 -33.60
C VAL A 201 34.11 39.77 -34.64
N THR A 202 34.06 40.22 -35.91
CA THR A 202 34.22 39.58 -37.23
C THR A 202 33.88 38.12 -37.56
N SER A 203 33.17 38.03 -38.68
CA SER A 203 33.06 36.98 -39.70
C SER A 203 34.36 36.37 -40.24
N SER A 204 34.35 35.06 -40.52
CA SER A 204 34.84 34.47 -41.79
C SER A 204 34.60 32.94 -41.85
N ASP A 205 33.91 32.52 -42.93
CA ASP A 205 34.09 31.37 -43.82
C ASP A 205 34.43 29.93 -43.35
N ALA A 206 33.61 29.03 -43.91
CA ALA A 206 33.90 27.77 -44.60
C ALA A 206 34.78 26.68 -43.95
N ASP A 207 34.21 25.50 -43.70
CA ASP A 207 34.41 24.32 -44.58
C ASP A 207 33.69 23.06 -44.05
N LEU A 208 33.06 22.33 -44.99
CA LEU A 208 32.62 20.93 -44.87
C LEU A 208 33.83 20.00 -45.13
N PRO A 209 33.88 18.75 -44.61
CA PRO A 209 33.26 17.57 -45.29
C PRO A 209 32.55 16.60 -44.30
N VAL A 210 31.42 15.98 -44.65
CA VAL A 210 31.18 14.74 -45.45
C VAL A 210 31.59 13.42 -44.77
N SER A 211 30.54 12.60 -44.47
CA SER A 211 30.43 11.12 -44.35
C SER A 211 31.51 10.33 -43.60
N GLY A 212 31.24 9.35 -42.75
CA GLY A 212 30.08 8.50 -42.53
C GLY A 212 30.61 7.13 -42.07
N HIS A 213 29.91 6.43 -41.19
CA HIS A 213 29.74 4.97 -41.24
C HIS A 213 28.86 4.47 -40.10
N SER A 214 27.90 3.67 -40.52
CA SER A 214 27.02 2.79 -39.77
C SER A 214 27.78 1.71 -38.99
N GLY A 215 27.34 1.42 -37.77
CA GLY A 215 27.73 0.23 -37.03
C GLY A 215 26.75 -0.01 -35.90
N GLN A 216 25.79 -0.90 -36.13
CA GLN A 216 24.91 -1.46 -35.10
C GLN A 216 25.76 -2.29 -34.13
N GLU A 217 25.67 -2.04 -32.83
CA GLU A 217 26.06 -3.03 -31.82
C GLU A 217 24.90 -3.37 -30.90
N ARG A 218 24.72 -4.68 -30.80
CA ARG A 218 23.62 -5.45 -30.27
C ARG A 218 24.00 -5.80 -28.83
N LEU A 219 23.19 -5.36 -27.88
CA LEU A 219 23.29 -5.76 -26.47
C LEU A 219 22.95 -7.25 -26.36
N THR A 220 23.91 -8.06 -25.91
CA THR A 220 23.67 -9.43 -25.43
C THR A 220 24.01 -9.50 -23.95
N SER A 221 22.99 -9.81 -23.15
CA SER A 221 23.10 -10.19 -21.75
C SER A 221 23.67 -11.59 -21.64
N GLN A 222 24.87 -11.75 -21.11
CA GLN A 222 25.35 -12.98 -20.50
C GLN A 222 26.54 -12.66 -19.58
N ASP A 223 26.60 -13.42 -18.48
CA ASP A 223 27.66 -13.47 -17.46
C ASP A 223 27.41 -12.71 -16.15
N VAL A 224 26.55 -13.29 -15.30
CA VAL A 224 26.73 -13.21 -13.84
C VAL A 224 26.83 -14.62 -13.28
N ASN A 225 28.07 -15.00 -13.00
CA ASN A 225 28.49 -16.14 -12.20
C ASN A 225 27.74 -16.19 -10.86
N ARG A 226 27.14 -17.34 -10.55
CA ARG A 226 26.69 -17.72 -9.19
C ARG A 226 27.63 -18.77 -8.65
N SER A 227 28.32 -18.47 -7.57
CA SER A 227 28.93 -19.47 -6.69
C SER A 227 28.95 -18.98 -5.24
N ASN A 228 28.70 -19.95 -4.36
CA ASN A 228 28.84 -19.97 -2.90
C ASN A 228 27.66 -19.52 -2.05
N SER A 229 26.80 -20.52 -1.85
CA SER A 229 26.17 -20.93 -0.60
C SER A 229 27.08 -20.86 0.63
N ASP A 230 26.52 -20.40 1.75
CA ASP A 230 26.71 -21.00 3.08
C ASP A 230 25.71 -20.37 4.05
N LEU A 231 24.79 -21.18 4.60
CA LEU A 231 24.28 -21.08 5.98
C LEU A 231 23.35 -22.29 6.30
N PRO A 232 23.39 -22.84 7.53
CA PRO A 232 22.75 -24.12 7.87
C PRO A 232 21.46 -23.95 8.69
N SER A 233 20.52 -24.89 8.54
CA SER A 233 19.93 -25.71 9.65
C SER A 233 18.60 -26.38 9.26
N PRO A 234 18.21 -27.50 9.91
CA PRO A 234 17.25 -28.45 9.37
C PRO A 234 15.84 -28.24 9.93
N VAL A 235 14.82 -28.36 9.08
CA VAL A 235 13.43 -28.56 9.51
C VAL A 235 12.99 -29.94 9.06
N LYS A 236 12.77 -30.82 10.04
CA LYS A 236 12.17 -32.14 9.88
C LYS A 236 10.76 -31.98 9.30
N GLN A 237 10.58 -32.37 8.04
CA GLN A 237 9.25 -32.60 7.48
C GLN A 237 8.82 -34.02 7.84
N TYR A 238 7.71 -34.11 8.58
CA TYR A 238 6.99 -35.36 8.81
C TYR A 238 6.32 -35.77 7.50
N TYR A 239 6.77 -36.89 6.92
CA TYR A 239 6.01 -37.62 5.92
C TYR A 239 4.76 -38.20 6.60
N VAL A 240 3.58 -37.83 6.09
CA VAL A 240 2.35 -38.60 6.29
C VAL A 240 2.03 -39.23 4.94
N ASP A 241 2.22 -40.54 4.92
CA ASP A 241 1.89 -41.46 3.85
C ASP A 241 0.37 -41.67 3.83
N SER A 242 -0.27 -41.47 2.69
CA SER A 242 -1.65 -41.88 2.43
C SER A 242 -1.85 -42.03 0.92
N SER A 243 -1.46 -43.21 0.46
CA SER A 243 -1.81 -43.79 -0.83
C SER A 243 -3.32 -43.98 -0.95
N LEU A 244 -3.93 -43.32 -1.94
CA LEU A 244 -5.17 -43.74 -2.56
C LEU A 244 -4.93 -43.69 -4.08
N ASP A 245 -4.53 -44.82 -4.63
CA ASP A 245 -4.37 -45.03 -6.06
C ASP A 245 -5.74 -44.95 -6.75
N VAL A 246 -5.94 -43.88 -7.51
CA VAL A 246 -6.96 -43.81 -8.56
C VAL A 246 -6.23 -43.96 -9.88
N THR A 247 -6.33 -45.15 -10.48
CA THR A 247 -5.76 -45.47 -11.78
C THR A 247 -6.42 -44.61 -12.86
N ILE A 248 -5.73 -43.57 -13.32
CA ILE A 248 -6.12 -42.81 -14.50
C ILE A 248 -5.28 -43.32 -15.67
N ASN A 249 -5.91 -44.11 -16.53
CA ASN A 249 -5.34 -44.49 -17.82
C ASN A 249 -5.18 -43.23 -18.68
N THR A 250 -3.94 -42.84 -18.92
CA THR A 250 -3.57 -41.78 -19.86
C THR A 250 -3.19 -42.43 -21.18
N SER A 251 -4.12 -42.44 -22.13
CA SER A 251 -3.82 -42.72 -23.52
C SER A 251 -3.40 -41.41 -24.19
N ASP A 252 -2.12 -41.32 -24.57
CA ASP A 252 -1.57 -40.20 -25.33
C ASP A 252 -2.27 -40.07 -26.68
N SER A 253 -2.99 -38.96 -26.84
CA SER A 253 -3.39 -38.45 -28.15
C SER A 253 -3.22 -36.93 -28.15
N HIS A 254 -2.58 -36.42 -29.18
CA HIS A 254 -2.40 -34.98 -29.41
C HIS A 254 -3.76 -34.31 -29.67
N TYR A 255 -4.50 -34.02 -28.61
CA TYR A 255 -5.64 -33.12 -28.63
C TYR A 255 -5.18 -31.68 -28.35
N GLY A 256 -5.82 -30.72 -29.00
CA GLY A 256 -5.49 -29.31 -28.86
C GLY A 256 -5.71 -28.85 -27.42
N LYS A 257 -4.90 -27.90 -26.94
CA LYS A 257 -5.04 -27.32 -25.58
C LYS A 257 -6.46 -26.83 -25.26
N SER A 258 -7.27 -26.52 -26.28
CA SER A 258 -8.67 -26.15 -26.15
C SER A 258 -9.54 -27.27 -25.57
N ASP A 259 -9.33 -28.52 -26.00
CA ASP A 259 -10.19 -29.65 -25.61
C ASP A 259 -9.99 -30.02 -24.14
N VAL A 260 -8.75 -29.93 -23.65
CA VAL A 260 -8.41 -30.19 -22.24
C VAL A 260 -9.06 -29.19 -21.29
N ILE A 261 -9.17 -27.92 -21.70
CA ILE A 261 -9.81 -26.88 -20.88
C ILE A 261 -11.32 -27.12 -20.81
N THR A 262 -11.96 -27.39 -21.95
CA THR A 262 -13.39 -27.68 -22.01
C THR A 262 -13.77 -28.91 -21.17
N ASP A 263 -12.96 -29.98 -21.23
CA ASP A 263 -13.16 -31.17 -20.41
C ASP A 263 -13.04 -30.88 -18.90
N ASN A 264 -12.06 -30.06 -18.51
CA ASN A 264 -11.89 -29.66 -17.11
C ASN A 264 -13.04 -28.78 -16.61
N VAL A 265 -13.57 -27.86 -17.42
CA VAL A 265 -14.75 -27.04 -17.09
C VAL A 265 -16.00 -27.92 -16.94
N ASN A 266 -16.23 -28.85 -17.86
CA ASN A 266 -17.35 -29.78 -17.78
C ASN A 266 -17.28 -30.66 -16.53
N LYS A 267 -16.09 -31.13 -16.19
CA LYS A 267 -15.84 -31.93 -14.98
C LYS A 267 -16.05 -31.10 -13.70
N LEU A 268 -15.64 -29.84 -13.70
CA LEU A 268 -15.85 -28.92 -12.59
C LEU A 268 -17.34 -28.64 -12.36
N ASN A 269 -18.09 -28.35 -13.43
CA ASN A 269 -19.54 -28.18 -13.38
C ASN A 269 -20.26 -29.41 -12.82
N LEU A 270 -19.85 -30.62 -13.24
CA LEU A 270 -20.43 -31.86 -12.73
C LEU A 270 -20.21 -32.01 -11.22
N LEU A 271 -19.02 -31.69 -10.71
CA LEU A 271 -18.71 -31.77 -9.28
C LEU A 271 -19.47 -30.72 -8.46
N ILE A 272 -19.65 -29.52 -9.01
CA ILE A 272 -20.46 -28.46 -8.38
C ILE A 272 -21.92 -28.89 -8.27
N GLU A 273 -22.50 -29.47 -9.33
CA GLU A 273 -23.86 -30.01 -9.28
C GLU A 273 -24.01 -31.16 -8.27
N GLN A 274 -22.98 -31.99 -8.10
CA GLN A 274 -22.94 -33.04 -7.08
C GLN A 274 -22.84 -32.49 -5.64
N LEU A 275 -22.26 -31.30 -5.45
CA LEU A 275 -22.15 -30.65 -4.13
C LEU A 275 -23.45 -30.01 -3.65
N LYS A 276 -24.29 -29.50 -4.56
CA LYS A 276 -25.59 -28.85 -4.24
C LYS A 276 -26.49 -29.66 -3.30
N PRO A 277 -26.76 -30.97 -3.54
CA PRO A 277 -27.61 -31.76 -2.66
C PRO A 277 -26.93 -32.14 -1.33
N LEU A 278 -25.60 -32.04 -1.24
CA LEU A 278 -24.81 -32.45 -0.07
C LEU A 278 -24.57 -31.33 0.94
N LYS A 279 -25.14 -30.14 0.73
CA LYS A 279 -24.95 -28.95 1.59
C LYS A 279 -25.17 -29.23 3.08
N HIS A 280 -26.07 -30.15 3.42
CA HIS A 280 -26.38 -30.53 4.81
C HIS A 280 -25.56 -31.72 5.33
N GLN A 281 -24.76 -32.38 4.49
CA GLN A 281 -23.96 -33.56 4.82
C GLN A 281 -22.46 -33.22 4.83
N LYS A 282 -22.00 -32.56 5.91
CA LYS A 282 -20.64 -32.00 6.04
C LYS A 282 -19.50 -32.96 5.66
N ARG A 283 -19.61 -34.25 5.99
CA ARG A 283 -18.56 -35.25 5.69
C ARG A 283 -18.45 -35.56 4.19
N ASN A 284 -19.59 -35.71 3.52
CA ASN A 284 -19.63 -36.01 2.08
C ASN A 284 -19.32 -34.75 1.26
N TYR A 285 -19.75 -33.59 1.76
CA TYR A 285 -19.46 -32.30 1.15
C TYR A 285 -17.95 -32.04 1.02
N LEU A 286 -17.18 -32.25 2.10
CA LEU A 286 -15.73 -32.01 2.09
C LEU A 286 -14.97 -32.95 1.16
N GLN A 287 -15.43 -34.20 0.99
CA GLN A 287 -14.79 -35.17 0.09
C GLN A 287 -14.94 -34.80 -1.39
N ILE A 288 -16.06 -34.16 -1.76
CA ILE A 288 -16.30 -33.73 -3.14
C ILE A 288 -15.72 -32.32 -3.39
N LEU A 289 -15.60 -31.50 -2.35
CA LEU A 289 -15.04 -30.15 -2.43
C LEU A 289 -13.53 -30.15 -2.75
N GLU A 290 -12.78 -31.14 -2.26
CA GLU A 290 -11.33 -31.24 -2.52
C GLU A 290 -10.98 -31.40 -4.02
N PRO A 291 -11.66 -32.28 -4.79
CA PRO A 291 -11.57 -32.31 -6.25
C PRO A 291 -11.91 -30.98 -6.94
N VAL A 292 -12.89 -30.24 -6.42
CA VAL A 292 -13.31 -28.92 -6.97
C VAL A 292 -12.18 -27.91 -6.81
N VAL A 293 -11.54 -27.86 -5.65
CA VAL A 293 -10.39 -26.96 -5.40
C VAL A 293 -9.24 -27.27 -6.37
N VAL A 294 -8.88 -28.55 -6.51
CA VAL A 294 -7.78 -28.97 -7.41
C VAL A 294 -8.05 -28.65 -8.88
N LEU A 295 -9.30 -28.82 -9.33
CA LEU A 295 -9.67 -28.48 -10.71
C LEU A 295 -9.72 -26.96 -10.93
N THR A 296 -10.15 -26.20 -9.92
CA THR A 296 -10.15 -24.74 -9.96
C THR A 296 -8.71 -24.21 -10.04
N GLU A 297 -7.79 -24.71 -9.21
CA GLU A 297 -6.36 -24.35 -9.26
C GLU A 297 -5.74 -24.62 -10.65
N LYS A 298 -6.11 -25.73 -11.29
CA LYS A 298 -5.64 -26.08 -12.64
C LYS A 298 -6.23 -25.18 -13.72
N LEU A 299 -7.49 -24.78 -13.59
CA LEU A 299 -8.18 -23.95 -14.59
C LEU A 299 -7.75 -22.49 -14.55
N LEU A 300 -7.48 -21.96 -13.35
CA LEU A 300 -7.10 -20.56 -13.16
C LEU A 300 -5.58 -20.34 -13.22
N GLU A 301 -4.78 -21.43 -13.26
CA GLU A 301 -3.32 -21.41 -13.13
C GLU A 301 -2.81 -20.68 -11.86
N ASP A 302 -3.70 -20.44 -10.89
CA ASP A 302 -3.42 -19.76 -9.64
C ASP A 302 -3.50 -20.73 -8.45
N TYR A 303 -2.40 -21.46 -8.26
CA TYR A 303 -2.26 -22.41 -7.17
C TYR A 303 -2.19 -21.74 -5.79
N HIS A 304 -1.66 -20.52 -5.71
CA HIS A 304 -1.34 -19.90 -4.43
C HIS A 304 -2.55 -19.19 -3.81
N SER A 305 -3.29 -18.40 -4.59
CA SER A 305 -4.44 -17.66 -4.06
C SER A 305 -5.62 -18.57 -3.78
N THR A 306 -5.86 -19.55 -4.67
CA THR A 306 -6.99 -20.48 -4.57
C THR A 306 -6.85 -21.44 -3.40
N ALA A 307 -5.66 -22.03 -3.22
CA ALA A 307 -5.35 -22.87 -2.06
C ALA A 307 -5.41 -22.09 -0.74
N MET A 308 -4.98 -20.83 -0.76
CA MET A 308 -4.98 -19.96 0.40
C MET A 308 -6.41 -19.58 0.81
N LEU A 309 -7.25 -19.16 -0.15
CA LEU A 309 -8.66 -18.88 0.08
C LEU A 309 -9.40 -20.09 0.68
N TYR A 310 -9.20 -21.28 0.10
CA TYR A 310 -9.82 -22.50 0.63
C TYR A 310 -9.33 -22.84 2.04
N LYS A 311 -8.02 -22.75 2.31
CA LYS A 311 -7.46 -22.97 3.65
C LYS A 311 -8.00 -21.97 4.67
N VAL A 312 -8.09 -20.69 4.30
CA VAL A 312 -8.64 -19.64 5.16
C VAL A 312 -10.11 -19.90 5.47
N LEU A 313 -10.93 -20.20 4.46
CA LEU A 313 -12.35 -20.54 4.65
C LEU A 313 -12.52 -21.78 5.53
N LYS A 314 -11.72 -22.84 5.31
CA LYS A 314 -11.77 -24.06 6.11
C LYS A 314 -11.41 -23.83 7.58
N ILE A 315 -10.45 -22.94 7.86
CA ILE A 315 -9.97 -22.68 9.22
C ILE A 315 -10.88 -21.68 9.95
N LEU A 316 -11.24 -20.57 9.31
CA LEU A 316 -11.97 -19.47 9.95
C LEU A 316 -13.49 -19.64 9.87
N PHE A 317 -13.99 -20.27 8.82
CA PHE A 317 -15.42 -20.37 8.52
C PHE A 317 -15.81 -21.80 8.05
N PRO A 318 -15.59 -22.84 8.88
CA PRO A 318 -15.78 -24.23 8.46
C PRO A 318 -17.21 -24.59 8.06
N ASP A 319 -18.20 -23.80 8.48
CA ASP A 319 -19.61 -23.97 8.14
C ASP A 319 -20.05 -23.17 6.90
N TYR A 320 -19.17 -22.33 6.35
CA TYR A 320 -19.43 -21.46 5.19
C TYR A 320 -18.50 -21.77 4.02
N THR A 321 -18.13 -23.04 3.86
CA THR A 321 -17.30 -23.50 2.74
C THR A 321 -18.04 -23.48 1.40
N ASP A 322 -19.36 -23.28 1.42
CA ASP A 322 -20.20 -23.06 0.25
C ASP A 322 -19.93 -21.73 -0.45
N ILE A 323 -19.40 -20.72 0.26
CA ILE A 323 -18.95 -19.46 -0.33
C ILE A 323 -17.89 -19.70 -1.41
N TYR A 324 -17.01 -20.68 -1.21
CA TYR A 324 -16.00 -21.04 -2.21
C TYR A 324 -16.65 -21.56 -3.50
N VAL A 325 -17.67 -22.42 -3.37
CA VAL A 325 -18.38 -22.98 -4.52
C VAL A 325 -19.11 -21.89 -5.30
N VAL A 326 -19.77 -20.96 -4.61
CA VAL A 326 -20.43 -19.80 -5.24
C VAL A 326 -19.42 -18.93 -6.00
N ALA A 327 -18.24 -18.68 -5.41
CA ALA A 327 -17.19 -17.90 -6.08
C ALA A 327 -16.69 -18.61 -7.36
N VAL A 328 -16.56 -19.93 -7.34
CA VAL A 328 -16.18 -20.72 -8.52
C VAL A 328 -17.29 -20.70 -9.58
N GLU A 329 -18.56 -20.82 -9.20
CA GLU A 329 -19.70 -20.71 -10.14
C GLU A 329 -19.72 -19.35 -10.84
N GLU A 330 -19.58 -18.25 -10.09
CA GLU A 330 -19.53 -16.90 -10.65
C GLU A 330 -18.34 -16.70 -11.61
N ALA A 331 -17.17 -17.25 -11.26
CA ALA A 331 -16.00 -17.21 -12.13
C ALA A 331 -16.21 -17.99 -13.45
N LEU A 332 -16.90 -19.13 -13.40
CA LEU A 332 -17.25 -19.90 -14.58
C LEU A 332 -18.28 -19.19 -15.46
N VAL A 333 -19.26 -18.53 -14.86
CA VAL A 333 -20.24 -17.70 -15.58
C VAL A 333 -19.55 -16.53 -16.27
N ALA A 334 -18.64 -15.84 -15.57
CA ALA A 334 -17.86 -14.74 -16.14
C ALA A 334 -17.00 -15.21 -17.34
N HIS A 335 -16.38 -16.39 -17.23
CA HIS A 335 -15.63 -16.99 -18.34
C HIS A 335 -16.52 -17.29 -19.55
N ALA A 336 -17.75 -17.76 -19.36
CA ALA A 336 -18.65 -18.07 -20.47
C ALA A 336 -19.10 -16.81 -21.25
N VAL A 337 -19.02 -15.63 -20.63
CA VAL A 337 -19.43 -14.35 -21.23
C VAL A 337 -18.26 -13.66 -21.95
N GLU A 338 -17.04 -13.78 -21.44
CA GLU A 338 -15.85 -13.13 -22.01
C GLU A 338 -14.63 -14.07 -22.02
N ASP A 339 -14.32 -14.65 -23.20
CA ASP A 339 -13.12 -15.47 -23.42
C ASP A 339 -11.79 -14.71 -23.19
N SER A 340 -11.84 -13.37 -23.09
CA SER A 340 -10.67 -12.50 -22.88
C SER A 340 -10.36 -12.19 -21.41
N LEU A 341 -11.19 -12.60 -20.44
CA LEU A 341 -10.88 -12.34 -19.02
C LEU A 341 -9.69 -13.17 -18.55
N ASN A 342 -8.80 -12.51 -17.79
CA ASN A 342 -7.66 -13.17 -17.19
C ASN A 342 -8.16 -14.15 -16.12
N LYS A 343 -7.90 -15.45 -16.32
CA LYS A 343 -8.53 -16.54 -15.57
C LYS A 343 -8.19 -16.55 -14.08
N GLY A 344 -7.08 -15.93 -13.67
CA GLY A 344 -6.65 -15.84 -12.27
C GLY A 344 -6.99 -14.53 -11.57
N ALA A 345 -7.60 -13.56 -12.25
CA ALA A 345 -7.94 -12.24 -11.69
C ALA A 345 -9.43 -12.17 -11.33
#